data_AF-A0A3M2FDQ4-F1
#
_entry.id   AF-A0A3M2FDQ4-F1
#
_cell.length_a   1.000
_cell.length_b   1.000
_cell.length_c   1.000
_cell.angle_alpha   90.00
_cell.angle_beta   90.00
_cell.angle_gamma   90.00
#
_symmetry.space_group_name_H-M   'P 1'
#
loop_
_entity.id
_entity.type
_entity.pdbx_description
1 polymer ?
#
loop_
_entity_poly.entity_id
_entity_poly.type
_entity_poly.pdbx_seq_one_letter_code
_entity_poly.pdbx_strand_id
1 'polypeptide(L)'
;MDQARIAELTSNTEALRALVGRRVRYLGREYEISDLLLEDGLMILSSHEHSETQDDAYGRAHRLVPRQQKLKIRDAQGCPTHVWEDMIFLDGPVAG
;
A
#
# COMPACT_ATOMS: atom_id res chain seq x y z
N MET A 1 13.04 -4.36 5.63
CA MET A 1 13.96 -3.45 4.90
C MET A 1 14.79 -2.68 5.92
N ASP A 2 15.93 -2.11 5.54
CA ASP A 2 16.71 -1.23 6.42
C ASP A 2 16.05 0.16 6.57
N GLN A 3 16.15 0.79 7.75
CA GLN A 3 15.53 2.08 8.06
C GLN A 3 16.04 3.21 7.16
N ALA A 4 17.32 3.23 6.82
CA ALA A 4 17.89 4.24 5.92
C ALA A 4 17.25 4.20 4.53
N ARG A 5 17.01 3.00 4.01
CA ARG A 5 16.40 2.79 2.69
C ARG A 5 14.91 3.13 2.68
N ILE A 6 14.22 2.90 3.80
CA ILE A 6 12.83 3.33 3.96
C ILE A 6 12.76 4.85 3.98
N ALA A 7 13.66 5.53 4.70
CA ALA A 7 13.72 6.99 4.72
C ALA A 7 13.99 7.59 3.33
N GLU A 8 14.92 7.01 2.58
CA GLU A 8 15.22 7.42 1.19
C GLU A 8 13.99 7.24 0.28
N LEU A 9 13.40 6.04 0.27
CA LEU A 9 12.20 5.72 -0.51
C LEU A 9 11.03 6.64 -0.15
N THR A 10 10.80 6.87 1.14
CA THR A 10 9.73 7.76 1.62
C THR A 10 10.06 9.23 1.43
N SER A 11 11.27 9.63 1.06
CA SER A 11 11.56 11.02 0.68
C SER A 11 11.42 11.26 -0.82
N ASN A 12 11.47 10.20 -1.63
CA ASN A 12 11.41 10.27 -3.09
C ASN A 12 10.02 9.88 -3.63
N THR A 13 9.24 10.88 -4.02
CA THR A 13 7.88 10.69 -4.55
C THR A 13 7.83 9.86 -5.83
N GLU A 14 8.80 10.01 -6.74
CA GLU A 14 8.88 9.20 -7.96
C GLU A 14 9.15 7.73 -7.64
N ALA A 15 10.06 7.46 -6.71
CA ALA A 15 10.34 6.11 -6.24
C ALA A 15 9.11 5.46 -5.57
N LEU A 16 8.32 6.23 -4.82
CA LEU A 16 7.03 5.74 -4.32
C LEU A 16 6.07 5.42 -5.45
N ARG A 17 5.88 6.32 -6.42
CA ARG A 17 4.97 6.09 -7.57
C ARG A 17 5.34 4.82 -8.33
N ALA A 18 6.64 4.52 -8.46
CA ALA A 18 7.13 3.30 -9.08
C ALA A 18 6.77 2.00 -8.31
N LEU A 19 6.22 2.10 -7.09
CA LEU A 19 5.71 0.94 -6.35
C LEU A 19 4.33 0.48 -6.81
N VAL A 20 3.56 1.33 -7.50
CA VAL A 20 2.23 0.94 -8.01
C VAL A 20 2.37 -0.22 -9.00
N GLY A 21 1.52 -1.23 -8.86
CA GLY A 21 1.56 -2.49 -9.61
C GLY A 21 2.49 -3.55 -9.01
N ARG A 22 3.29 -3.22 -7.99
CA ARG A 22 4.18 -4.20 -7.35
C ARG A 22 3.41 -5.09 -6.37
N ARG A 23 3.84 -6.35 -6.28
CA ARG A 23 3.24 -7.35 -5.39
C ARG A 23 3.95 -7.38 -4.05
N VAL A 24 3.16 -7.35 -2.99
CA VAL A 24 3.63 -7.37 -1.60
C VAL A 24 2.89 -8.42 -0.79
N ARG A 25 3.55 -8.95 0.25
CA ARG A 25 2.91 -9.68 1.32
C ARG A 25 2.82 -8.79 2.55
N TYR A 26 1.60 -8.69 3.10
CA TYR A 26 1.29 -7.91 4.28
C TYR A 26 0.39 -8.74 5.20
N LEU A 27 0.75 -8.85 6.49
CA LEU A 27 0.06 -9.69 7.49
C LEU A 27 -0.23 -11.12 6.99
N GLY A 28 0.73 -11.72 6.29
CA GLY A 28 0.64 -13.08 5.77
C GLY A 28 -0.22 -13.26 4.51
N ARG A 29 -0.76 -12.19 3.93
CA ARG A 29 -1.57 -12.24 2.70
C ARG A 29 -0.92 -11.47 1.57
N GLU A 30 -1.15 -11.91 0.34
CA GLU A 30 -0.62 -11.25 -0.86
C GLU A 30 -1.56 -10.16 -1.37
N TYR A 31 -0.96 -9.06 -1.79
CA TYR A 31 -1.62 -7.89 -2.32
C TYR A 31 -0.81 -7.29 -3.47
N GLU A 32 -1.46 -6.47 -4.27
CA GLU A 32 -0.83 -5.52 -5.19
C GLU A 32 -0.97 -4.11 -4.63
N ILE A 33 0.07 -3.29 -4.77
CA ILE A 33 -0.01 -1.85 -4.51
C ILE A 33 -0.81 -1.22 -5.65
N SER A 34 -2.07 -0.90 -5.41
CA SER A 34 -2.95 -0.37 -6.46
C SER A 34 -2.91 1.14 -6.60
N ASP A 35 -2.60 1.86 -5.52
CA ASP A 35 -2.58 3.33 -5.53
C ASP A 35 -1.78 3.92 -4.35
N LEU A 36 -1.42 5.20 -4.46
CA LEU A 36 -0.72 5.99 -3.45
C LEU A 36 -1.33 7.39 -3.34
N LEU A 37 -1.88 7.69 -2.16
CA LEU A 37 -2.35 9.04 -1.81
C LEU A 37 -1.23 9.76 -1.07
N LEU A 38 -0.34 10.37 -1.85
CA LEU A 38 0.92 10.94 -1.36
C LEU A 38 0.70 12.12 -0.40
N GLU A 39 -0.33 12.93 -0.64
CA GLU A 39 -0.70 14.06 0.24
C GLU A 39 -1.15 13.58 1.62
N ASP A 40 -1.85 12.43 1.67
CA ASP A 40 -2.33 11.81 2.91
C ASP A 40 -1.34 10.83 3.54
N GLY A 41 -0.24 10.53 2.84
CA GLY A 41 0.73 9.51 3.25
C GLY A 41 0.14 8.10 3.27
N LEU A 42 -0.81 7.79 2.38
CA LEU A 42 -1.48 6.49 2.31
C LEU A 42 -1.05 5.66 1.10
N MET A 43 -0.99 4.35 1.31
CA MET A 43 -0.83 3.32 0.29
C MET A 43 -2.05 2.42 0.28
N ILE A 44 -2.57 2.14 -0.91
CA ILE A 44 -3.73 1.27 -1.09
C ILE A 44 -3.24 -0.08 -1.61
N LEU A 45 -3.53 -1.13 -0.86
CA LEU A 45 -3.28 -2.51 -1.25
C LEU A 45 -4.59 -3.14 -1.72
N SER A 46 -4.57 -3.85 -2.84
CA SER A 46 -5.71 -4.59 -3.38
C SER A 46 -5.41 -6.09 -3.40
N SER A 47 -6.33 -6.89 -2.85
CA SER A 47 -6.19 -8.35 -2.80
C SER A 47 -6.59 -8.98 -4.13
N HIS A 48 -5.83 -9.95 -4.63
CA HIS A 48 -6.26 -10.72 -5.81
C HIS A 48 -7.26 -11.84 -5.48
N GLU A 49 -7.22 -12.38 -4.27
CA GLU A 49 -7.94 -13.62 -3.92
C GLU A 49 -9.26 -13.40 -3.17
N HIS A 50 -9.49 -12.18 -2.68
CA HIS A 50 -10.58 -11.87 -1.78
C HIS A 50 -11.31 -10.65 -2.31
N SER A 51 -12.63 -10.76 -2.41
CA SER A 51 -13.52 -9.67 -2.75
C SER A 51 -14.34 -9.27 -1.53
N GLU A 52 -14.69 -7.99 -1.45
CA GLU A 52 -15.65 -7.45 -0.51
C GLU A 52 -16.81 -6.78 -1.26
N THR A 53 -17.96 -6.71 -0.61
CA THR A 53 -19.11 -6.01 -1.15
C THR A 53 -18.92 -4.52 -0.92
N GLN A 54 -18.90 -3.75 -2.00
CA GLN A 54 -18.98 -2.29 -1.92
C GLN A 54 -20.45 -1.88 -1.99
N ASP A 55 -20.87 -1.14 -0.97
CA ASP A 55 -22.20 -0.54 -0.93
C ASP A 55 -22.25 0.71 -1.83
N ASP A 56 -23.44 0.99 -2.36
CA ASP A 56 -23.71 2.26 -3.05
C ASP A 56 -23.81 3.43 -2.06
N ALA A 57 -24.07 4.64 -2.59
CA ALA A 57 -24.26 5.85 -1.78
C ALA A 57 -25.46 5.76 -0.80
N TYR A 58 -26.30 4.73 -0.92
CA TYR A 58 -27.46 4.46 -0.07
C TYR A 58 -27.25 3.25 0.85
N GLY A 59 -26.03 2.70 0.93
CA GLY A 59 -25.70 1.59 1.82
C GLY A 59 -26.19 0.22 1.34
N ARG A 60 -26.56 0.09 0.06
CA ARG A 60 -27.01 -1.19 -0.51
C ARG A 60 -25.86 -1.87 -1.24
N ALA A 61 -25.74 -3.18 -1.05
CA ALA A 61 -24.80 -4.01 -1.80
C ALA A 61 -24.94 -3.77 -3.31
N HIS A 62 -23.88 -3.23 -3.93
CA HIS A 62 -23.94 -2.79 -5.31
C HIS A 62 -23.00 -3.58 -6.22
N ARG A 63 -21.77 -3.86 -5.76
CA ARG A 63 -20.81 -4.67 -6.53
C ARG A 63 -19.78 -5.34 -5.63
N LEU A 64 -19.18 -6.41 -6.15
CA LEU A 64 -17.98 -6.99 -5.57
C LEU A 64 -16.76 -6.21 -6.06
N VAL A 65 -15.88 -5.83 -5.14
CA VAL A 65 -14.57 -5.24 -5.42
C VAL A 65 -13.48 -6.05 -4.74
N PRO A 66 -12.24 -6.05 -5.26
CA PRO A 66 -11.11 -6.57 -4.52
C PRO A 66 -11.06 -5.98 -3.12
N ARG A 67 -10.83 -6.82 -2.10
CA ARG A 67 -10.66 -6.33 -0.73
C ARG A 67 -9.46 -5.40 -0.68
N GLN A 68 -9.66 -4.22 -0.08
CA GLN A 68 -8.59 -3.23 0.03
C GLN A 68 -8.01 -3.12 1.45
N GLN A 69 -6.76 -2.71 1.56
CA GLN A 69 -6.16 -2.22 2.80
C GLN A 69 -5.60 -0.81 2.56
N LYS A 70 -5.90 0.12 3.46
CA LYS A 70 -5.37 1.48 3.43
C LYS A 70 -4.29 1.58 4.51
N LEU A 71 -3.05 1.67 4.08
CA LEU A 71 -1.91 1.69 4.97
C LEU A 71 -1.32 3.08 5.05
N LYS A 72 -1.11 3.57 6.27
CA LYS A 72 -0.44 4.84 6.49
C LYS A 72 1.06 4.62 6.40
N ILE A 73 1.68 5.02 5.29
CA ILE A 73 3.11 4.83 5.01
C ILE A 73 3.97 6.02 5.42
N ARG A 74 3.35 7.18 5.65
CA ARG A 74 3.96 8.36 6.25
C ARG A 74 3.07 8.94 7.35
N ASP A 75 3.65 9.47 8.41
CA ASP A 75 2.93 10.22 9.43
C ASP A 75 2.65 11.68 9.01
N ALA A 76 2.07 12.48 9.90
CA ALA A 76 1.75 13.89 9.61
C ALA A 76 3.00 14.77 9.45
N GLN A 77 4.17 14.27 9.85
CA GLN A 77 5.47 14.91 9.74
C GLN A 77 6.20 14.46 8.47
N GLY A 78 5.61 13.53 7.70
CA GLY A 78 6.20 12.95 6.50
C GLY A 78 7.20 11.83 6.78
N CYS A 79 7.34 11.40 8.04
CA CYS A 79 8.25 10.33 8.42
C CYS A 79 7.63 8.96 8.14
N PRO A 80 8.44 7.94 7.77
CA PRO A 80 7.96 6.59 7.55
C PRO A 80 7.35 5.99 8.83
N THR A 81 6.28 5.21 8.65
CA THR A 81 5.65 4.46 9.75
C THR A 81 6.20 3.03 9.86
N HIS A 82 5.83 2.32 10.91
CA HIS A 82 6.19 0.91 11.13
C HIS A 82 5.60 -0.05 10.07
N VAL A 83 4.61 0.38 9.30
CA VAL A 83 3.96 -0.44 8.26
C VAL A 83 4.98 -1.04 7.28
N TRP A 84 6.07 -0.32 6.99
CA TRP A 84 7.11 -0.78 6.08
C TRP A 84 7.88 -2.01 6.59
N GLU A 85 7.88 -2.25 7.89
CA GLU A 85 8.54 -3.40 8.52
C GLU A 85 7.74 -4.68 8.30
N ASP A 86 6.41 -4.58 8.28
CA ASP A 86 5.47 -5.68 8.06
C ASP A 86 5.26 -6.03 6.58
N MET A 87 5.90 -5.28 5.67
CA MET A 87 5.70 -5.39 4.23
C MET A 87 6.87 -6.09 3.55
N ILE A 88 6.56 -7.13 2.77
CA ILE A 88 7.54 -7.92 2.04
C ILE A 88 7.24 -7.82 0.54
N PHE A 89 8.15 -7.24 -0.23
CA PHE A 89 8.04 -7.19 -1.70
C PHE A 89 8.33 -8.57 -2.31
N LEU A 90 7.42 -9.07 -3.15
CA LEU A 90 7.47 -10.42 -3.71
C LEU A 90 8.22 -10.49 -5.04
N ASP A 91 8.36 -9.36 -5.72
CA ASP A 91 9.06 -9.18 -7.00
C ASP A 91 10.53 -8.77 -6.83
N GLY A 92 11.03 -8.71 -5.59
CA GLY A 92 12.41 -8.38 -5.26
C GLY A 92 12.55 -7.10 -4.44
N PRO A 93 13.79 -6.74 -4.05
CA PRO A 93 14.02 -5.54 -3.25
C PRO A 93 13.62 -4.27 -4.01
N VAL A 94 13.10 -3.28 -3.28
CA VAL A 94 12.82 -1.94 -3.84
C VAL A 94 14.13 -1.30 -4.29
N ALA A 95 14.31 -1.05 -5.59
CA ALA A 95 15.43 -0.25 -6.08
C ALA A 95 15.37 1.14 -5.43
N GLY A 96 16.50 1.58 -4.87
CA GLY A 96 16.65 2.92 -4.28
C GLY A 96 16.80 3.96 -5.38
#